data_AF-A0A7J6S1D2-F1
#
_entry.id   AF-A0A7J6S1D2-F1
#
_cell.length_a   1.000
_cell.length_b   1.000
_cell.length_c   1.000
_cell.angle_alpha   90.00
_cell.angle_beta   90.00
_cell.angle_gamma   90.00
#
_symmetry.space_group_name_H-M   'P 1'
#
loop_
_entity.id
_entity.type
_entity.pdbx_description
1 polymer ?
#
loop_
_entity_poly.entity_id
_entity_poly.type
_entity_poly.pdbx_seq_one_letter_code
_entity_poly.pdbx_strand_id
1 'polypeptide(L)'
;VMDLAELIRSNRYEIDPFSRHDPTLALCARGDLPDDKPVSFLRLKLNHSQRLQLANGCYDTKATNYTWGYQHMRSVVQAGPTMYGPDLEPFEWEEYEKKAGHIPTSHRGLPDKYDFGWYVMEPKYPWTFKGEIKQPAEITYHGKWREVRPSKYQWPQWRWEWDPPHRVNNGAAAADSDAVEYAVM
;
A
#
# COMPACT_ATOMS: atom_id res chain seq x y z
N VAL A 1 -9.24 8.77 -8.34
CA VAL A 1 -9.21 7.68 -7.32
C VAL A 1 -8.88 6.36 -7.99
N MET A 2 -9.61 5.98 -9.05
CA MET A 2 -9.33 4.74 -9.80
C MET A 2 -7.92 4.67 -10.39
N ASP A 3 -7.43 5.73 -11.04
CA ASP A 3 -6.07 5.72 -11.61
C ASP A 3 -4.98 5.42 -10.56
N LEU A 4 -5.11 5.99 -9.35
CA LEU A 4 -4.21 5.68 -8.24
C LEU A 4 -4.39 4.23 -7.78
N ALA A 5 -5.64 3.76 -7.67
CA ALA A 5 -5.96 2.41 -7.24
C ALA A 5 -5.41 1.35 -8.21
N GLU A 6 -5.50 1.58 -9.52
CA GLU A 6 -4.91 0.71 -10.54
C GLU A 6 -3.39 0.80 -10.55
N LEU A 7 -2.80 2.00 -10.41
CA LEU A 7 -1.36 2.20 -10.34
C LEU A 7 -0.74 1.40 -9.18
N ILE A 8 -1.31 1.51 -7.98
CA ILE A 8 -0.79 0.78 -6.80
C ILE A 8 -1.05 -0.73 -6.86
N ARG A 9 -1.87 -1.20 -7.81
CA ARG A 9 -1.99 -2.62 -8.16
C ARG A 9 -1.05 -3.07 -9.26
N SER A 10 -0.38 -2.16 -9.95
CA SER A 10 0.43 -2.55 -11.10
C SER A 10 1.54 -3.54 -10.73
N ASN A 11 1.64 -4.57 -11.55
CA ASN A 11 2.76 -5.49 -11.54
C ASN A 11 3.06 -5.90 -12.97
N ARG A 12 4.09 -5.28 -13.53
CA ARG A 12 4.54 -5.50 -14.91
C ARG A 12 5.92 -6.13 -14.92
N TYR A 13 6.18 -7.03 -13.99
CA TYR A 13 7.54 -7.51 -13.68
C TYR A 13 8.29 -8.05 -14.90
N GLU A 14 7.58 -8.61 -15.88
CA GLU A 14 8.16 -9.14 -17.11
C GLU A 14 8.74 -8.08 -18.05
N ILE A 15 8.17 -6.88 -18.05
CA ILE A 15 8.52 -5.79 -18.99
C ILE A 15 9.10 -4.55 -18.29
N ASP A 16 8.90 -4.40 -16.98
CA ASP A 16 9.43 -3.27 -16.21
C ASP A 16 10.93 -3.50 -15.92
N PRO A 17 11.83 -2.65 -16.45
CA PRO A 17 13.27 -2.80 -16.22
C PRO A 17 13.66 -2.66 -14.74
N PHE A 18 12.86 -1.98 -13.91
CA PHE A 18 13.11 -1.85 -12.48
C PHE A 18 12.73 -3.11 -11.71
N SER A 19 11.79 -3.89 -12.22
CA SER A 19 11.40 -5.17 -11.60
C SER A 19 12.44 -6.26 -11.80
N ARG A 20 13.36 -6.13 -12.77
CA ARG A 20 14.41 -7.14 -13.04
C ARG A 20 13.85 -8.55 -13.24
N HIS A 21 12.62 -8.66 -13.76
CA HIS A 21 11.87 -9.92 -13.87
C HIS A 21 11.56 -10.62 -12.54
N ASP A 22 11.65 -9.92 -11.41
CA ASP A 22 11.24 -10.41 -10.11
C ASP A 22 9.81 -9.92 -9.83
N PRO A 23 8.81 -10.82 -9.71
CA PRO A 23 7.42 -10.45 -9.50
C PRO A 23 7.17 -9.80 -8.11
N THR A 24 8.17 -9.82 -7.22
CA THR A 24 8.13 -9.12 -5.93
C THR A 24 8.66 -7.69 -6.01
N LEU A 25 9.39 -7.33 -7.08
CA LEU A 25 9.90 -5.97 -7.33
C LEU A 25 8.90 -5.15 -8.15
N ALA A 26 7.68 -5.02 -7.65
CA ALA A 26 6.60 -4.25 -8.26
C ALA A 26 5.82 -3.47 -7.18
N LEU A 27 4.92 -2.56 -7.59
CA LEU A 27 4.06 -1.85 -6.64
C LEU A 27 3.14 -2.80 -5.88
N CYS A 28 2.59 -3.81 -6.56
CA CYS A 28 1.80 -4.88 -5.94
C CYS A 28 2.45 -6.24 -6.22
N ALA A 29 3.35 -6.65 -5.31
CA ALA A 29 4.13 -7.88 -5.41
C ALA A 29 3.29 -9.15 -5.57
N ARG A 30 3.81 -10.11 -6.35
CA ARG A 30 3.27 -11.46 -6.59
C ARG A 30 4.34 -12.53 -6.30
N GLY A 31 4.59 -12.83 -5.03
CA GLY A 31 5.61 -13.81 -4.66
C GLY A 31 5.20 -15.27 -4.85
N ASP A 32 3.93 -15.49 -5.18
CA ASP A 32 3.37 -16.78 -5.58
C ASP A 32 3.79 -17.20 -7.00
N LEU A 33 4.22 -16.24 -7.83
CA LEU A 33 4.66 -16.52 -9.19
C LEU A 33 6.09 -17.06 -9.23
N PRO A 34 6.41 -17.91 -10.22
CA PRO A 34 7.78 -18.34 -10.45
C PRO A 34 8.67 -17.15 -10.83
N ASP A 35 9.94 -17.24 -10.44
CA ASP A 35 10.99 -16.33 -10.90
C ASP A 35 11.76 -17.07 -11.99
N ASP A 36 11.46 -16.75 -13.24
CA ASP A 36 11.95 -17.48 -14.42
C ASP A 36 13.42 -17.17 -14.74
N LYS A 37 14.08 -16.29 -13.97
CA LYS A 37 15.51 -15.99 -14.12
C LYS A 37 16.33 -16.56 -12.98
N PRO A 38 17.61 -16.93 -13.23
CA PRO A 38 18.53 -17.25 -12.15
C PRO A 38 18.72 -16.00 -11.28
N VAL A 39 17.95 -15.94 -10.20
CA VAL A 39 18.08 -15.08 -9.01
C VAL A 39 18.97 -13.87 -9.20
N SER A 40 18.33 -12.69 -9.33
CA SER A 40 19.02 -11.43 -9.12
C SER A 40 19.81 -11.47 -7.79
N PHE A 41 20.97 -10.80 -7.74
CA PHE A 41 21.96 -10.85 -6.66
C PHE A 41 21.42 -10.66 -5.23
N LEU A 42 20.18 -10.17 -5.08
CA LEU A 42 19.47 -10.00 -3.81
C LEU A 42 18.88 -11.30 -3.26
N ARG A 43 18.48 -12.25 -4.12
CA ARG A 43 17.88 -13.55 -3.73
C ARG A 43 18.93 -14.66 -3.54
N LEU A 44 20.18 -14.38 -3.88
CA LEU A 44 21.36 -15.26 -3.77
C LEU A 44 21.82 -15.57 -2.33
N LYS A 45 21.25 -14.92 -1.31
CA LYS A 45 21.50 -15.27 0.11
C LYS A 45 20.56 -16.34 0.68
N LEU A 46 19.56 -16.76 -0.09
CA LEU A 46 18.71 -17.88 0.25
C LEU A 46 19.24 -19.10 -0.52
N ASN A 47 19.40 -20.22 0.20
CA ASN A 47 19.97 -21.45 -0.33
C ASN A 47 19.20 -21.87 -1.59
N HIS A 48 19.82 -22.60 -2.53
CA HIS A 48 19.17 -23.01 -3.79
C HIS A 48 17.84 -23.76 -3.59
N SER A 49 17.61 -24.34 -2.41
CA SER A 49 16.36 -24.98 -1.96
C SER A 49 15.33 -24.02 -1.31
N GLN A 50 15.58 -22.71 -1.30
CA GLN A 50 14.74 -21.64 -0.73
C GLN A 50 14.30 -20.61 -1.80
N ARG A 51 14.47 -20.94 -3.09
CA ARG A 51 13.76 -20.28 -4.20
C ARG A 51 12.26 -20.66 -4.19
N LEU A 52 11.65 -20.73 -3.02
CA LEU A 52 10.25 -21.07 -2.87
C LEU A 52 9.44 -19.90 -3.45
N GLN A 53 8.50 -20.26 -4.31
CA GLN A 53 7.26 -19.51 -4.43
C GLN A 53 6.64 -19.49 -3.04
N LEU A 54 6.35 -18.29 -2.56
CA LEU A 54 5.73 -18.10 -1.25
C LEU A 54 4.33 -17.56 -1.50
N ALA A 55 3.35 -18.01 -0.75
CA ALA A 55 2.04 -17.37 -0.67
C ALA A 55 2.17 -16.00 0.03
N ASN A 56 2.89 -15.06 -0.59
CA ASN A 56 3.15 -13.73 -0.10
C ASN A 56 3.08 -12.68 -1.23
N GLY A 57 2.93 -11.43 -0.83
CA GLY A 57 2.80 -10.32 -1.76
C GLY A 57 1.69 -9.37 -1.34
N CYS A 58 1.27 -8.54 -2.28
CA CYS A 58 0.18 -7.61 -2.13
C CYS A 58 -1.16 -8.35 -2.25
N TYR A 59 -2.05 -8.18 -1.27
CA TYR A 59 -3.32 -8.92 -1.17
C TYR A 59 -4.55 -8.01 -1.02
N ASP A 60 -4.37 -6.70 -1.08
CA ASP A 60 -5.48 -5.75 -1.11
C ASP A 60 -5.08 -4.42 -1.76
N THR A 61 -6.08 -3.59 -2.01
CA THR A 61 -5.88 -2.19 -2.36
C THR A 61 -7.02 -1.38 -1.77
N LYS A 62 -6.70 -0.23 -1.18
CA LYS A 62 -7.66 0.73 -0.68
C LYS A 62 -7.22 2.12 -1.11
N ALA A 63 -8.08 2.85 -1.80
CA ALA A 63 -7.78 4.20 -2.25
C ALA A 63 -8.97 5.13 -1.99
N THR A 64 -8.65 6.37 -1.62
CA THR A 64 -9.62 7.44 -1.46
C THR A 64 -8.98 8.77 -1.86
N ASN A 65 -9.78 9.83 -1.96
CA ASN A 65 -9.30 11.20 -2.08
C ASN A 65 -10.00 12.08 -1.05
N TYR A 66 -9.67 13.37 -1.02
CA TYR A 66 -10.27 14.31 -0.07
C TYR A 66 -11.81 14.27 -0.11
N THR A 67 -12.41 14.40 -1.30
CA THR A 67 -13.87 14.37 -1.45
C THR A 67 -14.48 13.04 -1.00
N TRP A 68 -13.94 11.90 -1.43
CA TRP A 68 -14.48 10.59 -1.08
C TRP A 68 -14.29 10.28 0.40
N GLY A 69 -13.08 10.41 0.93
CA GLY A 69 -12.75 10.00 2.29
C GLY A 69 -13.32 10.95 3.34
N TYR A 70 -13.02 12.24 3.20
CA TYR A 70 -13.41 13.24 4.20
C TYR A 70 -14.88 13.64 4.10
N GLN A 71 -15.39 13.90 2.89
CA GLN A 71 -16.76 14.42 2.74
C GLN A 71 -17.81 13.30 2.67
N HIS A 72 -17.43 12.09 2.26
CA HIS A 72 -18.39 11.00 2.02
C HIS A 72 -18.08 9.69 2.76
N MET A 73 -16.96 9.59 3.49
CA MET A 73 -16.52 8.33 4.13
C MET A 73 -16.48 7.14 3.16
N ARG A 74 -16.01 7.39 1.93
CA ARG A 74 -15.92 6.43 0.85
C ARG A 74 -14.47 6.06 0.54
N SER A 75 -14.28 4.81 0.13
CA SER A 75 -13.06 4.34 -0.53
C SER A 75 -13.39 3.36 -1.64
N VAL A 76 -12.51 3.24 -2.62
CA VAL A 76 -12.52 2.09 -3.52
C VAL A 76 -11.58 1.04 -2.96
N VAL A 77 -11.99 -0.23 -3.01
CA VAL A 77 -11.19 -1.35 -2.54
C VAL A 77 -11.23 -2.53 -3.52
N GLN A 78 -10.17 -3.31 -3.54
CA GLN A 78 -10.12 -4.61 -4.23
C GLN A 78 -9.34 -5.59 -3.36
N ALA A 79 -9.92 -6.76 -3.11
CA ALA A 79 -9.30 -7.82 -2.34
C ALA A 79 -8.53 -8.80 -3.24
N GLY A 80 -7.52 -9.46 -2.68
CA GLY A 80 -6.73 -10.49 -3.34
C GLY A 80 -5.48 -9.97 -4.05
N PRO A 81 -4.63 -10.89 -4.57
CA PRO A 81 -3.45 -10.55 -5.37
C PRO A 81 -3.77 -9.82 -6.68
N THR A 82 -2.80 -9.09 -7.21
CA THR A 82 -3.03 -8.28 -8.42
C THR A 82 -3.14 -9.11 -9.70
N MET A 83 -4.06 -8.69 -10.56
CA MET A 83 -4.24 -9.13 -11.95
C MET A 83 -3.81 -8.02 -12.94
N TYR A 84 -3.23 -6.92 -12.45
CA TYR A 84 -2.88 -5.73 -13.24
C TYR A 84 -1.46 -5.82 -13.79
N GLY A 85 -1.27 -6.80 -14.66
CA GLY A 85 -0.07 -7.01 -15.46
C GLY A 85 -0.44 -7.56 -16.83
N PRO A 86 0.51 -7.70 -17.77
CA PRO A 86 0.22 -8.19 -19.12
C PRO A 86 -0.46 -9.56 -19.11
N ASP A 87 0.06 -10.50 -18.30
CA ASP A 87 -0.36 -11.90 -18.29
C ASP A 87 -0.60 -12.42 -16.84
N LEU A 88 -1.06 -11.55 -15.94
CA LEU A 88 -1.31 -11.92 -14.55
C LEU A 88 -2.69 -12.57 -14.38
N GLU A 89 -2.69 -13.87 -14.15
CA GLU A 89 -3.89 -14.61 -13.77
C GLU A 89 -4.30 -14.35 -12.32
N PRO A 90 -5.61 -14.47 -11.99
CA PRO A 90 -6.08 -14.48 -10.61
C PRO A 90 -5.36 -15.55 -9.78
N PHE A 91 -5.05 -15.25 -8.53
CA PHE A 91 -4.48 -16.23 -7.61
C PHE A 91 -5.51 -17.31 -7.24
N GLU A 92 -5.07 -18.56 -7.26
CA GLU A 92 -5.86 -19.73 -6.90
C GLU A 92 -5.04 -20.67 -6.02
N TRP A 93 -5.59 -21.05 -4.86
CA TRP A 93 -4.87 -21.86 -3.88
C TRP A 93 -4.46 -23.22 -4.44
N GLU A 94 -5.35 -23.89 -5.17
CA GLU A 94 -5.07 -25.21 -5.76
C GLU A 94 -3.89 -25.14 -6.75
N GLU A 95 -3.88 -24.13 -7.63
CA GLU A 95 -2.81 -23.91 -8.59
C GLU A 95 -1.48 -23.54 -7.90
N TYR A 96 -1.52 -22.71 -6.86
CA TYR A 96 -0.33 -22.42 -6.06
C TYR A 96 0.21 -23.68 -5.38
N GLU A 97 -0.64 -24.48 -4.74
CA GLU A 97 -0.22 -25.70 -4.04
C GLU A 97 0.39 -26.72 -5.01
N LYS A 98 -0.19 -26.88 -6.22
CA LYS A 98 0.41 -27.69 -7.30
C LYS A 98 1.83 -27.21 -7.64
N LYS A 99 2.02 -25.90 -7.83
CA LYS A 99 3.32 -25.30 -8.18
C LYS A 99 4.32 -25.37 -7.01
N ALA A 100 3.83 -25.29 -5.77
CA ALA A 100 4.61 -25.36 -4.53
C ALA A 100 4.92 -26.81 -4.07
N GLY A 101 4.76 -27.82 -4.93
CA GLY A 101 5.09 -29.21 -4.61
C GLY A 101 4.03 -29.95 -3.80
N HIS A 102 2.75 -29.61 -3.99
CA HIS A 102 1.58 -30.16 -3.30
C HIS A 102 1.63 -29.98 -1.77
N ILE A 103 2.23 -28.88 -1.30
CA ILE A 103 2.25 -28.54 0.13
C ILE A 103 0.94 -27.84 0.49
N PRO A 104 0.03 -28.47 1.25
CA PRO A 104 -1.25 -27.85 1.58
C PRO A 104 -1.04 -26.64 2.48
N THR A 105 -1.65 -25.52 2.12
CA THR A 105 -1.62 -24.29 2.91
C THR A 105 -3.01 -24.04 3.48
N SER A 106 -3.15 -24.00 4.81
CA SER A 106 -4.47 -23.76 5.42
C SER A 106 -5.00 -22.36 5.10
N HIS A 107 -6.12 -22.29 4.38
CA HIS A 107 -6.82 -21.06 4.00
C HIS A 107 -8.32 -21.12 4.34
N ARG A 108 -8.67 -21.78 5.45
CA ARG A 108 -10.08 -21.95 5.88
C ARG A 108 -10.82 -20.63 5.99
N GLY A 109 -11.97 -20.54 5.33
CA GLY A 109 -12.80 -19.33 5.32
C GLY A 109 -12.39 -18.28 4.28
N LEU A 110 -11.34 -18.56 3.50
CA LEU A 110 -10.96 -17.75 2.34
C LEU A 110 -11.53 -18.37 1.05
N PRO A 111 -11.72 -17.57 -0.01
CA PRO A 111 -12.09 -18.09 -1.32
C PRO A 111 -10.94 -18.90 -1.93
N ASP A 112 -11.28 -19.91 -2.74
CA ASP A 112 -10.31 -20.74 -3.46
C ASP A 112 -9.57 -19.93 -4.54
N LYS A 113 -10.27 -18.98 -5.17
CA LYS A 113 -9.78 -18.10 -6.23
C LYS A 113 -10.10 -16.63 -5.94
N TYR A 114 -9.13 -15.75 -6.16
CA TYR A 114 -9.26 -14.31 -5.92
C TYR A 114 -9.46 -13.54 -7.23
N ASP A 115 -10.67 -13.64 -7.79
CA ASP A 115 -11.10 -12.93 -9.00
C ASP A 115 -12.15 -11.87 -8.65
N PHE A 116 -11.73 -10.90 -7.84
CA PHE A 116 -12.61 -9.85 -7.34
C PHE A 116 -12.45 -8.57 -8.16
N GLY A 117 -13.57 -7.91 -8.46
CA GLY A 117 -13.58 -6.55 -9.01
C GLY A 117 -13.34 -5.46 -7.96
N TRP A 118 -13.45 -4.21 -8.38
CA TRP A 118 -13.46 -3.06 -7.49
C TRP A 118 -14.81 -2.93 -6.77
N TYR A 119 -14.75 -2.60 -5.48
CA TYR A 119 -15.91 -2.28 -4.65
C TYR A 119 -15.78 -0.88 -4.09
N VAL A 120 -16.90 -0.18 -3.95
CA VAL A 120 -16.97 1.05 -3.15
C VAL A 120 -17.37 0.67 -1.74
N MET A 121 -16.54 1.02 -0.76
CA MET A 121 -16.84 0.85 0.65
C MET A 121 -17.40 2.15 1.21
N GLU A 122 -18.55 2.06 1.88
CA GLU A 122 -19.18 3.16 2.58
C GLU A 122 -19.96 2.65 3.81
N PRO A 123 -20.17 3.47 4.84
CA PRO A 123 -20.98 3.08 6.00
C PRO A 123 -22.40 2.73 5.58
N LYS A 124 -22.87 1.54 5.97
CA LYS A 124 -24.27 1.10 5.75
C LYS A 124 -25.29 2.05 6.38
N TYR A 125 -24.93 2.63 7.51
CA TYR A 125 -25.72 3.65 8.17
C TYR A 125 -24.90 4.94 8.13
N PRO A 126 -25.37 6.01 7.47
CA PRO A 126 -24.72 7.29 7.58
C PRO A 126 -24.78 7.67 9.06
N TRP A 127 -23.63 7.82 9.70
CA TRP A 127 -23.58 8.50 10.97
C TRP A 127 -24.18 9.88 10.73
N THR A 128 -25.37 10.15 11.28
CA THR A 128 -25.82 11.53 11.43
C THR A 128 -24.89 12.14 12.48
N PHE A 129 -23.73 12.59 12.03
CA PHE A 129 -22.87 13.43 12.83
C PHE A 129 -23.67 14.71 13.07
N LYS A 130 -24.32 14.81 14.24
CA LYS A 130 -25.08 15.99 14.69
C LYS A 130 -24.15 17.07 15.25
N GLY A 131 -22.84 16.86 15.21
CA GLY A 131 -21.85 17.88 15.54
C GLY A 131 -21.57 18.75 14.32
N GLU A 132 -21.36 20.04 14.53
CA GLU A 132 -20.72 20.86 13.50
C GLU A 132 -19.28 20.38 13.32
N ILE A 133 -18.94 19.92 12.12
CA ILE A 133 -17.54 19.77 11.75
C ILE A 133 -17.01 21.21 11.60
N LYS A 134 -16.37 21.72 12.64
CA LYS A 134 -15.61 22.98 12.53
C LYS A 134 -14.47 22.72 11.56
N GLN A 135 -14.65 23.06 10.29
CA GLN A 135 -13.51 23.20 9.39
C GLN A 135 -12.61 24.27 10.02
N PRO A 136 -11.31 24.01 10.22
CA PRO A 136 -10.40 25.08 10.59
C PRO A 136 -10.52 26.16 9.51
N ALA A 137 -10.80 27.40 9.91
CA ALA A 137 -11.02 28.52 9.00
C ALA A 137 -9.82 28.76 8.05
N GLU A 138 -8.64 28.24 8.44
CA GLU A 138 -7.45 28.09 7.61
C GLU A 138 -6.73 26.79 7.98
N ILE A 139 -6.39 25.97 6.99
CA ILE A 139 -5.34 24.94 7.15
C ILE A 139 -4.02 25.63 6.79
N THR A 140 -3.37 26.28 7.76
CA THR A 140 -2.01 26.78 7.58
C THR A 140 -1.01 25.63 7.73
N TYR A 141 -0.46 25.17 6.60
CA TYR A 141 0.68 24.26 6.60
C TYR A 141 1.94 25.04 7.03
N HIS A 142 2.26 25.06 8.33
CA HIS A 142 3.46 25.71 8.88
C HIS A 142 4.76 24.90 8.69
N GLY A 143 4.90 24.16 7.59
CA GLY A 143 6.18 23.53 7.25
C GLY A 143 6.88 24.28 6.12
N LYS A 144 8.20 24.23 6.11
CA LYS A 144 9.01 24.79 5.03
C LYS A 144 9.64 23.65 4.25
N TRP A 145 9.56 23.74 2.93
CA TRP A 145 10.39 22.91 2.07
C TRP A 145 11.83 23.35 2.25
N ARG A 146 12.69 22.44 2.68
CA ARG A 146 14.13 22.67 2.74
C ARG A 146 14.81 21.88 1.63
N GLU A 147 15.74 22.56 0.98
CA GLU A 147 16.65 21.93 0.05
C GLU A 147 17.71 21.19 0.86
N VAL A 148 17.81 19.87 0.69
CA VAL A 148 18.83 19.07 1.37
C VAL A 148 19.97 18.83 0.41
N ARG A 149 21.13 19.44 0.72
CA ARG A 149 22.36 19.19 -0.05
C ARG A 149 22.84 17.76 0.23
N PRO A 150 23.12 16.96 -0.82
CA PRO A 150 23.63 15.61 -0.62
C PRO A 150 24.95 15.64 0.16
N SER A 151 25.15 14.62 1.00
CA SER A 151 26.46 14.40 1.62
C SER A 151 27.51 14.12 0.54
N LYS A 152 28.78 14.43 0.81
CA LYS A 152 29.92 14.25 -0.12
C LYS A 152 30.15 12.83 -0.66
N TYR A 153 29.35 11.85 -0.21
CA TYR A 153 29.43 10.44 -0.61
C TYR A 153 28.18 9.93 -1.36
N GLN A 154 27.20 10.79 -1.66
CA GLN A 154 26.03 10.45 -2.46
C GLN A 154 26.04 11.18 -3.81
N TRP A 155 25.79 10.42 -4.88
CA TRP A 155 25.60 10.95 -6.24
C TRP A 155 24.47 11.99 -6.27
N PRO A 156 24.56 13.03 -7.13
CA PRO A 156 23.73 14.22 -7.02
C PRO A 156 22.28 13.91 -7.41
N GLN A 157 21.44 13.61 -6.42
CA GLN A 157 20.00 13.69 -6.54
C GLN A 157 19.52 14.81 -5.63
N TRP A 158 18.96 15.86 -6.24
CA TRP A 158 18.30 16.93 -5.51
C TRP A 158 17.09 16.33 -4.78
N ARG A 159 17.01 16.53 -3.46
CA ARG A 159 15.88 16.07 -2.65
C ARG A 159 15.30 17.25 -1.88
N TRP A 160 13.98 17.40 -2.00
CA TRP A 160 13.19 18.29 -1.16
C TRP A 160 12.66 17.46 0.01
N GLU A 161 12.94 17.90 1.23
CA GLU A 161 12.38 17.31 2.44
C GLU A 161 11.37 18.27 3.04
N TRP A 162 10.23 17.72 3.46
CA TRP A 162 9.25 18.44 4.26
C TRP A 162 9.71 18.43 5.72
N ASP A 163 9.96 19.62 6.27
CA ASP A 163 10.30 19.78 7.69
C ASP A 163 9.02 20.13 8.48
N PRO A 164 8.41 19.19 9.22
CA PRO A 164 7.21 19.47 9.98
C PRO A 164 7.53 20.41 11.16
N PRO A 165 6.60 21.30 11.55
CA PRO A 165 6.84 22.22 12.66
C PRO A 165 7.13 21.45 13.96
N HIS A 166 8.25 21.76 14.62
CA HIS A 166 8.55 21.24 15.95
C HIS A 166 7.49 21.73 16.95
N ARG A 167 6.93 20.82 17.76
CA ARG A 167 6.09 21.21 18.90
C ARG A 167 6.92 22.07 19.85
N VAL A 168 6.65 23.37 19.87
CA VAL A 168 7.12 24.25 20.92
C VAL A 168 6.18 24.06 22.11
N ASN A 169 6.61 23.31 23.12
CA ASN A 169 5.94 23.26 24.41
C ASN A 169 6.15 24.61 25.12
N ASN A 170 5.33 25.60 24.79
CA ASN A 170 5.20 26.79 25.61
C ASN A 170 4.25 26.45 26.76
N GLY A 171 4.84 26.16 27.93
CA GLY A 171 4.09 26.01 29.16
C GLY A 171 3.40 27.32 29.53
N ALA A 172 2.08 27.33 29.43
CA ALA A 172 1.20 28.15 30.24
C ALA A 172 -0.14 27.42 30.33
N ALA A 173 -0.47 26.95 31.53
CA ALA A 173 -1.77 26.39 31.83
C ALA A 173 -2.86 27.47 31.64
N ALA A 174 -3.75 27.24 30.69
CA ALA A 174 -5.12 27.74 30.76
C ALA A 174 -6.02 26.51 30.66
N ALA A 175 -6.71 26.25 31.75
CA ALA A 175 -7.74 25.22 31.83
C ALA A 175 -8.85 25.58 30.83
N ASP A 176 -8.99 24.78 29.79
CA ASP A 176 -10.31 24.54 29.21
C ASP A 176 -10.37 23.06 28.83
N SER A 177 -11.34 22.39 29.40
CA SER A 177 -11.56 20.96 29.30
C SER A 177 -12.16 20.62 27.96
N ASP A 178 -11.33 20.53 26.92
CA ASP A 178 -11.67 19.82 25.69
C ASP A 178 -10.41 19.08 25.24
N ALA A 179 -10.18 17.92 25.88
CA ALA A 179 -9.27 16.93 25.35
C ALA A 179 -9.78 16.54 23.96
N VAL A 180 -9.18 17.12 22.93
CA VAL A 180 -9.29 16.62 21.56
C VAL A 180 -8.67 15.23 21.59
N GLU A 181 -9.52 14.25 21.80
CA GLU A 181 -9.19 12.85 21.65
C GLU A 181 -8.90 12.66 20.16
N TYR A 182 -7.62 12.72 19.81
CA TYR A 182 -7.15 12.24 18.52
C TYR A 182 -7.40 10.74 18.51
N ALA A 183 -8.53 10.32 17.94
CA ALA A 183 -8.74 8.95 17.53
C ALA A 183 -7.68 8.66 16.46
N VAL A 184 -6.54 8.14 16.92
CA VAL A 184 -5.62 7.38 16.08
C VAL A 184 -6.32 6.06 15.81
N MET A 185 -6.79 5.87 14.58
CA MET A 185 -7.15 4.57 14.01
C MET A 185 -6.31 4.35 12.77
#